data_AF-A0AAW0Y8M6-F1
#
_entry.id   AF-A0AAW0Y8M6-F1
#
_cell.length_a   1.000
_cell.length_b   1.000
_cell.length_c   1.000
_cell.angle_alpha   90.00
_cell.angle_beta   90.00
_cell.angle_gamma   90.00
#
_symmetry.space_group_name_H-M   'P 1'
#
loop_
_entity.id
_entity.type
_entity.pdbx_description
1 polymer ?
#
loop_
_entity_poly.entity_id
_entity_poly.type
_entity_poly.pdbx_seq_one_letter_code
_entity_poly.pdbx_strand_id
1 'polypeptide(L)'
;DNAERLSNDKGRDDADGDAAGHSVESFKGVHWVLLGDSHLRYLLGAFLTRFRSPGLKYRMRHTNEWQNTTLLEKQVRFYMTQPRIHVIDRDINFRMTFLWDPYLKVLLQEMTTWERRPQDTPTLVIFGSALHWMVKTHEIYISKGAEAAAAKYREQLKSLRPHLTRLANTTTVVFKLQDHLQRAIINNSKEAVRTHSNYVLYNEIAVQELAGTGVVVWDSTVPLSDGYARECIRSPNKQTPPYFHWKCQDLGHV
;
A
#
# COMPACT_ATOMS: atom_id res chain seq x y z
N ASP A 1 -12.26 -26.95 -4.34
CA ASP A 1 -12.50 -26.65 -5.77
C ASP A 1 -12.92 -25.21 -6.04
N ASN A 2 -12.01 -24.25 -5.79
CA ASN A 2 -12.19 -22.86 -6.23
C ASN A 2 -10.83 -22.20 -6.54
N ALA A 3 -9.83 -23.00 -6.89
CA ALA A 3 -8.44 -22.57 -7.12
C ALA A 3 -8.08 -22.45 -8.62
N GLU A 4 -9.01 -22.69 -9.54
CA GLU A 4 -8.74 -22.81 -10.98
C GLU A 4 -9.31 -21.67 -11.85
N ARG A 5 -9.51 -20.47 -11.28
CA ARG A 5 -9.96 -19.29 -12.06
C ARG A 5 -8.99 -18.10 -12.09
N LEU A 6 -7.72 -18.30 -11.77
CA LEU A 6 -6.71 -17.22 -11.78
C LEU A 6 -5.57 -17.43 -12.78
N SER A 7 -5.70 -18.34 -13.74
CA SER A 7 -4.71 -18.54 -14.81
C SER A 7 -5.37 -18.47 -16.18
N ASN A 8 -5.83 -17.28 -16.57
CA ASN A 8 -6.00 -16.91 -17.98
C ASN A 8 -6.24 -15.39 -18.07
N ASP A 9 -5.16 -14.63 -17.95
CA ASP A 9 -5.11 -13.30 -18.59
C ASP A 9 -3.66 -13.05 -19.02
N LYS A 10 -3.29 -13.71 -20.12
CA LYS A 10 -2.08 -13.44 -20.88
C LYS A 10 -2.43 -12.39 -21.94
N GLY A 11 -1.69 -11.28 -21.92
CA GLY A 11 -1.53 -10.42 -23.08
C GLY A 11 -2.64 -9.39 -23.29
N ARG A 12 -2.53 -8.26 -22.59
CA ARG A 12 -2.96 -6.97 -23.12
C ARG A 12 -1.85 -5.95 -22.90
N ASP A 13 -1.05 -5.81 -23.94
CA ASP A 13 -0.38 -4.55 -24.26
C ASP A 13 -1.48 -3.52 -24.50
N ASP A 14 -1.78 -2.70 -23.51
CA ASP A 14 -2.61 -1.50 -23.70
C ASP A 14 -1.76 -0.29 -23.27
N ALA A 15 -1.08 0.25 -24.28
CA ALA A 15 -0.58 1.60 -24.29
C ALA A 15 -1.70 2.61 -23.96
N ASP A 16 -1.27 3.73 -23.38
CA ASP A 16 -2.01 4.96 -23.13
C ASP A 16 -3.34 5.12 -23.89
N GLY A 17 -4.43 5.02 -23.12
CA GLY A 17 -5.79 5.39 -23.53
C GLY A 17 -6.30 6.60 -22.76
N ASP A 18 -5.47 7.61 -22.50
CA ASP A 18 -5.90 8.97 -22.13
C ASP A 18 -5.92 9.86 -23.40
N ALA A 19 -6.45 9.32 -24.50
CA ALA A 19 -6.72 10.05 -25.73
C ALA A 19 -8.07 10.77 -25.64
N ALA A 20 -8.16 11.75 -24.75
CA ALA A 20 -9.07 12.88 -24.90
C ALA A 20 -8.20 14.13 -24.81
N GLY A 21 -8.10 14.86 -25.93
CA GLY A 21 -7.25 16.04 -26.12
C GLY A 21 -7.58 17.21 -25.20
N HIS A 22 -7.31 17.05 -23.92
CA HIS A 22 -7.09 18.14 -22.99
C HIS A 22 -5.59 18.22 -22.80
N SER A 23 -5.00 19.38 -23.14
CA SER A 23 -3.69 19.76 -22.66
C SER A 23 -3.65 19.43 -21.17
N VAL A 24 -2.84 18.43 -20.79
CA VAL A 24 -2.66 18.08 -19.38
C VAL A 24 -1.91 19.25 -18.77
N GLU A 25 -2.65 20.24 -18.30
CA GLU A 25 -2.09 21.33 -17.52
C GLU A 25 -1.36 20.71 -16.33
N SER A 26 -0.08 21.05 -16.17
CA SER A 26 0.71 20.60 -15.04
C SER A 26 -0.01 21.00 -13.76
N PHE A 27 -0.33 20.03 -12.90
CA PHE A 27 -0.99 20.30 -11.63
C PHE A 27 -0.06 21.06 -10.69
N LYS A 28 -0.35 22.34 -10.43
CA LYS A 28 0.43 23.21 -9.53
C LYS A 28 -0.08 23.15 -8.09
N GLY A 29 -0.16 21.95 -7.51
CA GLY A 29 -0.71 21.73 -6.17
C GLY A 29 0.00 20.63 -5.39
N VAL A 30 -0.53 20.29 -4.21
CA VAL A 30 -0.01 19.20 -3.41
C VAL A 30 -0.52 17.88 -3.96
N HIS A 31 0.38 17.01 -4.42
CA HIS A 31 0.04 15.70 -4.96
C HIS A 31 0.71 14.59 -4.15
N TRP A 32 -0.09 13.77 -3.49
CA TRP A 32 0.35 12.60 -2.74
C TRP A 32 0.05 11.31 -3.50
N VAL A 33 0.95 10.33 -3.45
CA VAL A 33 0.72 9.01 -4.03
C VAL A 33 0.95 7.94 -2.98
N LEU A 34 -0.02 7.05 -2.82
CA LEU A 34 0.04 5.87 -1.96
C LEU A 34 0.09 4.63 -2.85
N LEU A 35 1.13 3.80 -2.74
CA LEU A 35 1.32 2.59 -3.55
C LEU A 35 1.55 1.36 -2.69
N GLY A 36 0.75 0.32 -2.85
CA GLY A 36 1.01 -0.92 -2.13
C GLY A 36 -0.17 -1.87 -2.05
N ASP A 37 -0.21 -2.60 -0.95
CA ASP A 37 -1.28 -3.54 -0.65
C ASP A 37 -2.40 -2.92 0.22
N SER A 38 -3.15 -3.76 0.92
CA SER A 38 -4.26 -3.37 1.77
C SER A 38 -3.85 -2.42 2.89
N HIS A 39 -2.60 -2.45 3.38
CA HIS A 39 -2.15 -1.54 4.44
C HIS A 39 -2.13 -0.09 3.95
N LEU A 40 -1.66 0.15 2.73
CA LEU A 40 -1.64 1.50 2.12
C LEU A 40 -3.06 1.94 1.75
N ARG A 41 -3.94 0.99 1.42
CA ARG A 41 -5.37 1.27 1.26
C ARG A 41 -6.01 1.73 2.57
N TYR A 42 -5.66 1.14 3.71
CA TYR A 42 -6.16 1.61 5.01
C TYR A 42 -5.62 2.99 5.37
N LEU A 43 -4.36 3.27 5.03
CA LEU A 43 -3.80 4.60 5.20
C LEU A 43 -4.54 5.66 4.37
N LEU A 44 -4.92 5.34 3.12
CA LEU A 44 -5.84 6.19 2.34
C LEU A 44 -7.14 6.43 3.11
N GLY A 45 -7.77 5.38 3.62
CA GLY A 45 -8.98 5.49 4.43
C GLY A 45 -8.81 6.39 5.65
N ALA A 46 -7.69 6.27 6.36
CA ALA A 46 -7.36 7.12 7.50
C ALA A 46 -7.24 8.60 7.08
N PHE A 47 -6.53 8.90 5.98
CA PHE A 47 -6.45 10.27 5.45
C PHE A 47 -7.82 10.84 5.10
N LEU A 48 -8.66 10.08 4.39
CA LEU A 48 -10.01 10.51 4.01
C LEU A 48 -10.84 10.92 5.24
N THR A 49 -10.82 10.09 6.29
CA THR A 49 -11.58 10.36 7.52
C THR A 49 -11.08 11.57 8.31
N ARG A 50 -9.84 12.00 8.07
CA ARG A 50 -9.20 13.14 8.75
C ARG A 50 -9.32 14.45 7.97
N PHE A 51 -9.26 14.41 6.63
CA PHE A 51 -9.35 15.62 5.81
C PHE A 51 -10.72 16.30 5.91
N ARG A 52 -11.83 15.56 6.07
CA ARG A 52 -13.21 16.05 6.34
C ARG A 52 -13.62 17.33 5.58
N SER A 53 -13.13 17.51 4.34
CA SER A 53 -13.45 18.67 3.52
C SER A 53 -14.71 18.43 2.68
N PRO A 54 -15.66 19.39 2.60
CA PRO A 54 -16.80 19.32 1.69
C PRO A 54 -16.41 19.25 0.21
N GLY A 55 -15.25 19.84 -0.14
CA GLY A 55 -14.68 19.84 -1.49
C GLY A 55 -14.02 18.52 -1.89
N LEU A 56 -13.86 17.59 -0.95
CA LEU A 56 -13.20 16.31 -1.19
C LEU A 56 -14.07 15.41 -2.08
N LYS A 57 -13.53 15.06 -3.24
CA LYS A 57 -14.15 14.14 -4.20
C LYS A 57 -13.21 13.00 -4.53
N TYR A 58 -13.76 11.88 -4.97
CA TYR A 58 -12.97 10.77 -5.50
C TYR A 58 -13.48 10.26 -6.83
N ARG A 59 -12.62 9.54 -7.54
CA ARG A 59 -12.92 8.87 -8.79
C ARG A 59 -12.13 7.56 -8.87
N MET A 60 -12.76 6.50 -9.36
CA MET A 60 -12.09 5.24 -9.69
C MET A 60 -11.90 5.11 -11.21
N ARG A 61 -10.97 4.27 -11.67
CA ARG A 61 -10.67 4.11 -13.11
C ARG A 61 -11.92 3.83 -13.97
N HIS A 62 -12.90 3.09 -13.45
CA HIS A 62 -14.10 2.69 -14.18
C HIS A 62 -15.28 3.66 -14.02
N THR A 63 -15.13 4.73 -13.24
CA THR A 63 -16.16 5.75 -13.04
C THR A 63 -15.64 7.05 -13.65
N ASN A 64 -16.32 7.61 -14.65
CA ASN A 64 -15.91 8.90 -15.21
C ASN A 64 -16.30 10.09 -14.32
N GLU A 65 -17.15 9.86 -13.32
CA GLU A 65 -17.71 10.91 -12.46
C GLU A 65 -16.98 11.04 -11.11
N TRP A 66 -16.83 12.29 -10.66
CA TRP A 66 -16.33 12.62 -9.33
C TRP A 66 -17.45 12.45 -8.29
N GLN A 67 -17.21 11.60 -7.29
CA GLN A 67 -18.17 11.23 -6.26
C GLN A 67 -17.78 11.77 -4.88
N ASN A 68 -18.75 11.85 -3.96
CA ASN A 68 -18.50 12.22 -2.56
C ASN A 68 -17.79 11.08 -1.81
N THR A 69 -16.73 11.39 -1.07
CA THR A 69 -15.87 10.40 -0.36
C THR A 69 -16.56 9.56 0.71
N THR A 70 -17.77 9.92 1.17
CA THR A 70 -18.55 9.12 2.14
C THR A 70 -18.75 7.67 1.68
N LEU A 71 -18.94 7.46 0.37
CA LEU A 71 -19.06 6.11 -0.21
C LEU A 71 -17.71 5.38 -0.22
N LEU A 72 -16.64 6.11 -0.57
CA LEU A 72 -15.28 5.57 -0.60
C LEU A 72 -14.81 5.11 0.78
N GLU A 73 -15.11 5.84 1.85
CA GLU A 73 -14.74 5.46 3.22
C GLU A 73 -15.28 4.09 3.62
N LYS A 74 -16.49 3.73 3.16
CA LYS A 74 -17.07 2.40 3.36
C LYS A 74 -16.39 1.37 2.45
N GLN A 75 -16.17 1.68 1.19
CA GLN A 75 -15.64 0.73 0.20
C GLN A 75 -14.16 0.39 0.42
N VAL A 76 -13.32 1.38 0.79
CA VAL A 76 -11.89 1.20 1.11
C VAL A 76 -11.69 0.20 2.25
N ARG A 77 -12.68 0.07 3.16
CA ARG A 77 -12.66 -0.86 4.28
C ARG A 77 -13.01 -2.30 3.90
N PHE A 78 -13.82 -2.52 2.86
CA PHE A 78 -14.43 -3.82 2.54
C PHE A 78 -14.12 -4.33 1.13
N TYR A 79 -12.86 -4.74 0.88
CA TYR A 79 -12.49 -5.50 -0.33
C TYR A 79 -12.51 -4.72 -1.65
N MET A 80 -11.72 -3.65 -1.76
CA MET A 80 -11.44 -3.05 -3.07
C MET A 80 -10.11 -3.55 -3.66
N THR A 81 -10.17 -4.29 -4.77
CA THR A 81 -9.03 -4.59 -5.66
C THR A 81 -8.91 -3.56 -6.79
N GLN A 82 -9.39 -2.33 -6.57
CA GLN A 82 -9.34 -1.31 -7.61
C GLN A 82 -7.89 -0.92 -7.87
N PRO A 83 -7.44 -0.92 -9.14
CA PRO A 83 -6.04 -0.70 -9.47
C PRO A 83 -5.61 0.74 -9.15
N ARG A 84 -6.54 1.70 -9.22
CA ARG A 84 -6.26 3.12 -9.07
C ARG A 84 -7.48 3.89 -8.54
N ILE A 85 -7.25 4.73 -7.54
CA ILE A 85 -8.23 5.66 -6.96
C ILE A 85 -7.62 7.05 -6.97
N HIS A 86 -8.36 8.03 -7.45
CA HIS A 86 -8.00 9.44 -7.37
C HIS A 86 -8.90 10.13 -6.37
N VAL A 87 -8.31 10.98 -5.55
CA VAL A 87 -8.99 11.86 -4.60
C VAL A 87 -8.49 13.26 -4.88
N ILE A 88 -9.39 14.23 -4.93
CA ILE A 88 -9.05 15.64 -5.08
C ILE A 88 -9.80 16.46 -4.06
N ASP A 89 -9.20 17.58 -3.71
CA ASP A 89 -9.87 18.72 -3.09
C ASP A 89 -9.51 19.96 -3.91
N ARG A 90 -10.51 20.54 -4.58
CA ARG A 90 -10.31 21.69 -5.46
C ARG A 90 -10.10 22.98 -4.68
N ASP A 91 -10.60 23.05 -3.45
CA ASP A 91 -10.57 24.29 -2.66
C ASP A 91 -9.16 24.58 -2.14
N ILE A 92 -8.38 23.51 -1.88
CA ILE A 92 -6.99 23.59 -1.40
C ILE A 92 -5.97 23.10 -2.44
N ASN A 93 -6.40 22.87 -3.68
CA ASN A 93 -5.58 22.34 -4.77
C ASN A 93 -4.75 21.12 -4.34
N PHE A 94 -5.42 20.13 -3.76
CA PHE A 94 -4.84 18.90 -3.25
C PHE A 94 -5.29 17.71 -4.09
N ARG A 95 -4.38 16.77 -4.31
CA ARG A 95 -4.63 15.50 -4.98
C ARG A 95 -3.97 14.37 -4.21
N MET A 96 -4.67 13.25 -4.13
CA MET A 96 -4.13 12.00 -3.63
C MET A 96 -4.46 10.86 -4.60
N THR A 97 -3.48 10.07 -4.98
CA THR A 97 -3.66 8.88 -5.82
C THR A 97 -3.31 7.65 -5.00
N PHE A 98 -4.20 6.67 -4.94
CA PHE A 98 -3.85 5.32 -4.48
C PHE A 98 -3.69 4.38 -5.68
N LEU A 99 -2.66 3.54 -5.63
CA LEU A 99 -2.38 2.50 -6.62
C LEU A 99 -2.23 1.16 -5.92
N TRP A 100 -3.01 0.18 -6.36
CA TRP A 100 -2.87 -1.19 -5.88
C TRP A 100 -1.64 -1.82 -6.54
N ASP A 101 -0.58 -1.97 -5.76
CA ASP A 101 0.70 -2.48 -6.23
C ASP A 101 1.36 -3.39 -5.17
N PRO A 102 0.73 -4.54 -4.85
CA PRO A 102 1.21 -5.44 -3.80
C PRO A 102 2.59 -6.05 -4.09
N TYR A 103 3.11 -5.89 -5.32
CA TYR A 103 4.43 -6.40 -5.73
C TYR A 103 5.38 -5.31 -6.23
N LEU A 104 5.05 -4.03 -6.01
CA LEU A 104 5.88 -2.88 -6.38
C LEU A 104 6.31 -2.84 -7.86
N LYS A 105 5.46 -3.34 -8.77
CA LYS A 105 5.70 -3.35 -10.22
C LYS A 105 5.24 -2.05 -10.87
N VAL A 106 4.09 -1.54 -10.44
CA VAL A 106 3.52 -0.28 -10.95
C VAL A 106 4.41 0.89 -10.52
N LEU A 107 4.96 0.86 -9.30
CA LEU A 107 5.87 1.88 -8.79
C LEU A 107 7.05 2.15 -9.75
N LEU A 108 7.68 1.12 -10.30
CA LEU A 108 8.77 1.29 -11.25
C LEU A 108 8.34 2.05 -12.52
N GLN A 109 7.15 1.73 -13.02
CA GLN A 109 6.58 2.39 -14.20
C GLN A 109 6.26 3.86 -13.90
N GLU A 110 5.66 4.15 -12.75
CA GLU A 110 5.35 5.51 -12.31
C GLU A 110 6.61 6.34 -12.13
N MET A 111 7.65 5.79 -11.46
CA MET A 111 8.93 6.49 -11.30
C MET A 111 9.58 6.81 -12.65
N THR A 112 9.54 5.87 -13.59
CA THR A 112 10.07 6.11 -14.95
C THR A 112 9.30 7.22 -15.66
N THR A 113 7.97 7.29 -15.46
CA THR A 113 7.14 8.37 -16.00
C THR A 113 7.48 9.71 -15.35
N TRP A 114 7.60 9.78 -14.03
CA TRP A 114 7.97 10.99 -13.30
C TRP A 114 9.37 11.49 -13.66
N GLU A 115 10.32 10.58 -13.90
CA GLU A 115 11.66 10.92 -14.40
C GLU A 115 11.60 11.57 -15.80
N ARG A 116 10.70 11.12 -16.67
CA ARG A 116 10.51 11.69 -18.02
C ARG A 116 9.64 12.94 -18.05
N ARG A 117 8.75 13.09 -17.06
CA ARG A 117 7.79 14.19 -16.92
C ARG A 117 7.87 14.76 -15.51
N PRO A 118 8.93 15.55 -15.20
CA PRO A 118 9.13 16.07 -13.85
C PRO A 118 7.94 16.88 -13.30
N GLN A 119 7.17 17.53 -14.17
CA GLN A 119 5.96 18.27 -13.81
C GLN A 119 4.81 17.41 -13.27
N ASP A 120 4.85 16.09 -13.52
CA ASP A 120 3.87 15.12 -13.03
C ASP A 120 4.35 14.44 -11.73
N THR A 121 5.56 14.78 -11.25
CA THR A 121 6.14 14.18 -10.06
C THR A 121 5.33 14.57 -8.83
N PRO A 122 4.90 13.61 -8.00
CA PRO A 122 4.17 13.92 -6.78
C PRO A 122 5.07 14.62 -5.76
N THR A 123 4.47 15.41 -4.88
CA THR A 123 5.15 16.04 -3.74
C THR A 123 5.51 15.05 -2.62
N LEU A 124 4.76 13.94 -2.52
CA LEU A 124 4.95 12.88 -1.53
C LEU A 124 4.59 11.53 -2.13
N VAL A 125 5.46 10.54 -1.95
CA VAL A 125 5.18 9.13 -2.25
C VAL A 125 5.27 8.32 -0.97
N ILE A 126 4.21 7.60 -0.63
CA ILE A 126 4.21 6.61 0.44
C ILE A 126 3.98 5.25 -0.18
N PHE A 127 4.91 4.32 0.00
CA PHE A 127 4.77 2.97 -0.52
C PHE A 127 5.08 1.90 0.51
N GLY A 128 4.59 0.69 0.29
CA GLY A 128 4.86 -0.43 1.17
C GLY A 128 4.26 -1.72 0.65
N SER A 129 4.96 -2.82 0.90
CA SER A 129 4.53 -4.17 0.52
C SER A 129 5.41 -5.18 1.24
N ALA A 130 4.81 -6.25 1.75
CA ALA A 130 5.52 -7.46 2.12
C ALA A 130 4.60 -8.67 2.27
N LEU A 131 3.40 -8.48 2.84
CA LEU A 131 2.44 -9.56 3.10
C LEU A 131 2.13 -10.40 1.85
N HIS A 132 1.89 -9.74 0.71
CA HIS A 132 1.63 -10.43 -0.55
C HIS A 132 2.84 -11.22 -1.05
N TRP A 133 4.06 -10.78 -0.78
CA TRP A 133 5.26 -11.53 -1.11
C TRP A 133 5.38 -12.81 -0.30
N MET A 134 5.13 -12.74 1.01
CA MET A 134 5.13 -13.91 1.90
C MET A 134 4.13 -14.97 1.42
N VAL A 135 2.91 -14.54 1.06
CA VAL A 135 1.87 -15.44 0.51
C VAL A 135 2.30 -16.03 -0.82
N LYS A 136 2.84 -15.21 -1.73
CA LYS A 136 3.26 -15.64 -3.07
C LYS A 136 4.40 -16.66 -3.03
N THR A 137 5.27 -16.61 -2.02
CA THR A 137 6.42 -17.52 -1.89
C THR A 137 6.22 -18.63 -0.88
N HIS A 138 4.96 -18.92 -0.51
CA HIS A 138 4.59 -19.93 0.49
C HIS A 138 5.17 -21.33 0.23
N GLU A 139 5.14 -21.82 -1.01
CA GLU A 139 5.72 -23.13 -1.34
C GLU A 139 7.25 -23.16 -1.19
N ILE A 140 7.92 -22.03 -1.50
CA ILE A 140 9.36 -21.87 -1.29
C ILE A 140 9.66 -21.83 0.21
N TYR A 141 8.83 -21.15 0.98
CA TYR A 141 8.96 -21.10 2.44
C TYR A 141 8.88 -22.51 3.04
N ILE A 142 7.89 -23.31 2.67
CA ILE A 142 7.72 -24.68 3.19
C ILE A 142 8.90 -25.58 2.79
N SER A 143 9.37 -25.49 1.55
CA SER A 143 10.39 -26.40 1.02
C SER A 143 11.83 -25.98 1.29
N LYS A 144 12.12 -24.68 1.41
CA LYS A 144 13.47 -24.10 1.46
C LYS A 144 13.67 -23.06 2.57
N GLY A 145 12.63 -22.74 3.35
CA GLY A 145 12.71 -21.81 4.48
C GLY A 145 12.53 -20.32 4.12
N ALA A 146 12.57 -19.48 5.17
CA ALA A 146 12.22 -18.06 5.10
C ALA A 146 13.13 -17.22 4.19
N GLU A 147 14.44 -17.39 4.29
CA GLU A 147 15.40 -16.62 3.47
C GLU A 147 15.24 -16.88 1.97
N ALA A 148 15.06 -18.14 1.57
CA ALA A 148 14.83 -18.50 0.18
C ALA A 148 13.51 -17.91 -0.35
N ALA A 149 12.48 -17.89 0.49
CA ALA A 149 11.18 -17.29 0.16
C ALA A 149 11.25 -15.76 0.04
N ALA A 150 12.11 -15.12 0.83
CA ALA A 150 12.28 -13.66 0.85
C ALA A 150 13.21 -13.14 -0.26
N ALA A 151 14.01 -14.02 -0.90
CA ALA A 151 14.96 -13.63 -1.96
C ALA A 151 14.31 -12.81 -3.09
N LYS A 152 13.11 -13.19 -3.56
CA LYS A 152 12.42 -12.46 -4.63
C LYS A 152 11.98 -11.05 -4.21
N TYR A 153 11.64 -10.87 -2.93
CA TYR A 153 11.30 -9.56 -2.39
C TYR A 153 12.53 -8.66 -2.30
N ARG A 154 13.65 -9.22 -1.82
CA ARG A 154 14.96 -8.57 -1.80
C ARG A 154 15.39 -8.11 -3.20
N GLU A 155 15.29 -9.00 -4.19
CA GLU A 155 15.58 -8.69 -5.60
C GLU A 155 14.68 -7.56 -6.13
N GLN A 156 13.38 -7.59 -5.84
CA GLN A 156 12.48 -6.52 -6.25
C GLN A 156 12.92 -5.17 -5.66
N LEU A 157 13.16 -5.07 -4.35
CA LEU A 157 13.58 -3.82 -3.73
C LEU A 157 14.93 -3.33 -4.29
N LYS A 158 15.88 -4.25 -4.46
CA LYS A 158 17.18 -3.95 -5.07
C LYS A 158 17.03 -3.36 -6.47
N SER A 159 16.09 -3.87 -7.28
CA SER A 159 15.81 -3.35 -8.62
C SER A 159 15.27 -1.91 -8.62
N LEU A 160 14.57 -1.51 -7.56
CA LEU A 160 13.98 -0.17 -7.44
C LEU A 160 14.98 0.88 -6.96
N ARG A 161 16.08 0.47 -6.30
CA ARG A 161 17.06 1.38 -5.67
C ARG A 161 17.51 2.53 -6.57
N PRO A 162 17.95 2.34 -7.83
CA PRO A 162 18.44 3.45 -8.64
C PRO A 162 17.38 4.52 -8.91
N HIS A 163 16.12 4.11 -9.11
CA HIS A 163 15.00 5.01 -9.35
C HIS A 163 14.58 5.71 -8.06
N LEU A 164 14.52 4.99 -6.94
CA LEU A 164 14.22 5.55 -5.63
C LEU A 164 15.24 6.60 -5.21
N THR A 165 16.54 6.35 -5.42
CA THR A 165 17.59 7.34 -5.15
C THR A 165 17.38 8.63 -5.92
N ARG A 166 17.01 8.55 -7.21
CA ARG A 166 16.77 9.75 -8.02
C ARG A 166 15.49 10.46 -7.59
N LEU A 167 14.41 9.72 -7.35
CA LEU A 167 13.13 10.30 -6.92
C LEU A 167 13.25 10.98 -5.56
N ALA A 168 13.95 10.36 -4.59
CA ALA A 168 14.12 10.90 -3.25
C ALA A 168 14.93 12.21 -3.21
N ASN A 169 15.68 12.54 -4.26
CA ASN A 169 16.39 13.82 -4.36
C ASN A 169 15.46 15.01 -4.61
N THR A 170 14.26 14.78 -5.14
CA THR A 170 13.31 15.85 -5.48
C THR A 170 11.97 15.73 -4.77
N THR A 171 11.66 14.52 -4.26
CA THR A 171 10.37 14.16 -3.69
C THR A 171 10.57 13.53 -2.33
N THR A 172 9.66 13.81 -1.38
CA THR A 172 9.65 13.04 -0.14
C THR A 172 9.12 11.64 -0.44
N VAL A 173 9.95 10.62 -0.23
CA VAL A 173 9.58 9.22 -0.45
C VAL A 173 9.64 8.46 0.87
N VAL A 174 8.54 7.81 1.24
CA VAL A 174 8.38 7.09 2.49
C VAL A 174 8.07 5.62 2.22
N PHE A 175 8.84 4.71 2.82
CA PHE A 175 8.51 3.30 2.86
C PHE A 175 7.86 2.94 4.19
N LYS A 176 6.59 2.52 4.18
CA LYS A 176 5.88 2.06 5.37
C LYS A 176 6.21 0.58 5.63
N LEU A 177 6.83 0.30 6.77
CA LEU A 177 7.05 -1.06 7.25
C LEU A 177 5.72 -1.76 7.57
N GLN A 178 5.74 -3.09 7.53
CA GLN A 178 4.60 -3.90 7.95
C GLN A 178 4.38 -3.75 9.45
N ASP A 179 3.11 -3.60 9.83
CA ASP A 179 2.69 -3.55 11.23
C ASP A 179 2.80 -4.94 11.87
N HIS A 180 2.93 -5.00 13.20
CA HIS A 180 2.97 -6.28 13.91
C HIS A 180 1.65 -7.04 13.77
N LEU A 181 1.73 -8.33 13.46
CA LEU A 181 0.59 -9.23 13.51
C LEU A 181 0.09 -9.43 14.95
N GLN A 182 -1.20 -9.21 15.15
CA GLN A 182 -1.86 -9.69 16.36
C GLN A 182 -2.01 -11.21 16.28
N ARG A 183 -1.31 -11.92 17.17
CA ARG A 183 -1.31 -13.40 17.28
C ARG A 183 -2.68 -14.03 17.59
N ALA A 184 -3.74 -13.24 17.76
CA ALA A 184 -5.00 -13.68 18.36
C ALA A 184 -5.66 -14.84 17.61
N ILE A 185 -5.31 -15.09 16.36
CA ILE A 185 -5.84 -16.23 15.62
C ILE A 185 -4.79 -16.67 14.57
N ILE A 186 -3.84 -17.51 14.97
CA ILE A 186 -2.96 -18.25 14.05
C ILE A 186 -3.26 -19.73 14.27
N ASN A 187 -4.34 -20.23 13.66
CA ASN A 187 -4.65 -21.67 13.68
C ASN A 187 -5.07 -22.20 12.31
N ASN A 188 -4.75 -21.46 11.23
CA ASN A 188 -5.01 -21.89 9.86
C ASN A 188 -3.69 -22.20 9.13
N SER A 189 -3.60 -23.35 8.48
CA SER A 189 -2.38 -23.80 7.76
C SER A 189 -1.94 -22.84 6.64
N LYS A 190 -2.84 -21.97 6.16
CA LYS A 190 -2.54 -20.89 5.20
C LYS A 190 -1.73 -19.73 5.80
N GLU A 191 -1.53 -19.71 7.11
CA GLU A 191 -0.85 -18.64 7.85
C GLU A 191 0.59 -19.02 8.25
N ALA A 192 1.11 -20.17 7.81
CA ALA A 192 2.47 -20.62 8.13
C ALA A 192 3.56 -19.60 7.72
N VAL A 193 3.30 -18.77 6.71
CA VAL A 193 4.17 -17.66 6.26
C VAL A 193 3.92 -16.34 6.98
N ARG A 194 2.80 -16.19 7.68
CA ARG A 194 2.39 -14.96 8.36
C ARG A 194 2.76 -15.06 9.84
N THR A 195 4.05 -15.18 10.10
CA THR A 195 4.61 -15.25 11.46
C THR A 195 5.24 -13.92 11.83
N HIS A 196 5.31 -13.60 13.12
CA HIS A 196 6.04 -12.42 13.60
C HIS A 196 7.48 -12.39 13.06
N SER A 197 8.18 -13.53 13.07
CA SER A 197 9.55 -13.63 12.57
C SER A 197 9.67 -13.29 11.08
N ASN A 198 8.70 -13.71 10.25
CA ASN A 198 8.70 -13.33 8.83
C ASN A 198 8.43 -11.83 8.65
N TYR A 199 7.56 -11.23 9.47
CA TYR A 199 7.33 -9.78 9.40
C TYR A 199 8.60 -9.00 9.77
N VAL A 200 9.31 -9.43 10.80
CA VAL A 200 10.61 -8.86 11.18
C VAL A 200 11.61 -9.02 10.02
N LEU A 201 11.77 -10.23 9.49
CA LEU A 201 12.69 -10.51 8.38
C LEU A 201 12.43 -9.61 7.16
N TYR A 202 11.17 -9.49 6.73
CA TYR A 202 10.84 -8.69 5.56
C TYR A 202 11.01 -7.19 5.83
N ASN A 203 10.70 -6.71 7.03
CA ASN A 203 10.97 -5.32 7.41
C ASN A 203 12.49 -5.06 7.43
N GLU A 204 13.30 -5.95 7.98
CA GLU A 204 14.76 -5.83 7.99
C GLU A 204 15.34 -5.81 6.56
N ILE A 205 14.86 -6.69 5.67
CA ILE A 205 15.22 -6.66 4.25
C ILE A 205 14.87 -5.29 3.64
N ALA A 206 13.69 -4.75 3.94
CA ALA A 206 13.31 -3.43 3.42
C ALA A 206 14.24 -2.31 3.93
N VAL A 207 14.58 -2.30 5.23
CA VAL A 207 15.52 -1.33 5.79
C VAL A 207 16.89 -1.44 5.11
N GLN A 208 17.42 -2.65 4.95
CA GLN A 208 18.71 -2.90 4.33
C GLN A 208 18.72 -2.50 2.85
N GLU A 209 17.74 -2.97 2.08
CA GLU A 209 17.65 -2.72 0.64
C GLU A 209 17.22 -1.29 0.29
N LEU A 210 16.74 -0.50 1.24
CA LEU A 210 16.45 0.93 1.03
C LEU A 210 17.51 1.85 1.66
N ALA A 211 18.45 1.31 2.44
CA ALA A 211 19.52 2.10 3.03
C ALA A 211 20.33 2.87 1.98
N GLY A 212 20.57 4.16 2.22
CA GLY A 212 21.31 5.05 1.32
C GLY A 212 20.54 5.50 0.07
N THR A 213 19.26 5.17 -0.07
CA THR A 213 18.43 5.66 -1.19
C THR A 213 17.80 7.03 -0.94
N GLY A 214 17.87 7.56 0.29
CA GLY A 214 17.14 8.77 0.69
C GLY A 214 15.66 8.52 1.03
N VAL A 215 15.15 7.31 0.81
CA VAL A 215 13.80 6.91 1.25
C VAL A 215 13.73 6.91 2.78
N VAL A 216 12.71 7.56 3.32
CA VAL A 216 12.41 7.57 4.76
C VAL A 216 11.69 6.27 5.12
N VAL A 217 12.22 5.52 6.07
CA VAL A 217 11.54 4.34 6.60
C VAL A 217 10.56 4.78 7.68
N TRP A 218 9.27 4.49 7.48
CA TRP A 218 8.24 4.68 8.48
C TRP A 218 7.95 3.36 9.19
N ASP A 219 8.41 3.30 10.43
CA ASP A 219 8.08 2.23 11.36
C ASP A 219 6.86 2.60 12.22
N SER A 220 5.75 1.89 12.01
CA SER A 220 4.54 2.01 12.85
C SER A 220 4.50 0.99 13.98
N THR A 221 5.54 0.14 14.12
CA THR A 221 5.65 -0.89 15.18
C THR A 221 6.07 -0.33 16.54
N VAL A 222 6.03 1.00 16.70
CA VAL A 222 6.18 1.77 17.94
C VAL A 222 5.51 1.06 19.13
N PRO A 223 6.02 1.19 20.38
CA PRO A 223 5.43 0.58 21.58
C PRO A 223 3.91 0.69 21.74
N LEU A 224 3.27 1.68 21.10
CA LEU A 224 1.81 1.81 21.03
C LEU A 224 1.13 0.68 20.25
N SER A 225 1.67 0.25 19.12
CA SER A 225 1.12 -0.84 18.30
C SER A 225 1.28 -2.18 18.99
N ASP A 226 2.43 -2.39 19.65
CA ASP A 226 2.64 -3.55 20.51
C ASP A 226 1.75 -3.52 21.77
N GLY A 227 1.58 -2.35 22.40
CA GLY A 227 0.64 -2.15 23.50
C GLY A 227 -0.81 -2.42 23.10
N TYR A 228 -1.23 -1.94 21.92
CA TYR A 228 -2.53 -2.22 21.32
C TYR A 228 -2.72 -3.71 21.04
N ALA A 229 -1.70 -4.39 20.47
CA ALA A 229 -1.72 -5.83 20.25
C ALA A 229 -1.86 -6.62 21.55
N ARG A 230 -1.08 -6.27 22.58
CA ARG A 230 -1.16 -6.90 23.92
C ARG A 230 -2.53 -6.70 24.56
N GLU A 231 -3.11 -5.51 24.46
CA GLU A 231 -4.45 -5.24 24.99
C GLU A 231 -5.56 -5.93 24.19
N CYS A 232 -5.39 -6.11 22.88
CA CYS A 232 -6.30 -6.93 22.07
C CYS A 232 -6.30 -8.40 22.50
N ILE A 233 -5.13 -8.96 22.83
CA ILE A 233 -5.01 -10.32 23.37
C ILE A 233 -5.66 -10.41 24.75
N ARG A 234 -5.42 -9.42 25.63
CA ARG A 234 -5.98 -9.40 26.99
C ARG A 234 -7.50 -9.21 27.01
N SER A 235 -8.03 -8.43 26.06
CA SER A 235 -9.42 -7.99 26.03
C SER A 235 -10.03 -8.13 24.62
N PRO A 236 -10.23 -9.36 24.10
CA PRO A 236 -10.61 -9.60 22.71
C PRO A 236 -11.99 -9.04 22.33
N ASN A 237 -12.83 -8.71 23.32
CA ASN A 237 -14.18 -8.15 23.13
C ASN A 237 -14.25 -6.63 23.38
N LYS A 238 -13.11 -5.95 23.57
CA LYS A 238 -13.09 -4.52 23.91
C LYS A 238 -13.55 -3.68 22.72
N GLN A 239 -14.63 -2.93 22.91
CA GLN A 239 -15.10 -1.93 21.95
C GLN A 239 -14.77 -0.53 22.49
N THR A 240 -14.12 0.32 21.68
CA THR A 240 -14.00 1.75 21.99
C THR A 240 -14.96 2.57 21.13
N PRO A 241 -15.96 3.23 21.74
CA PRO A 241 -16.75 4.25 21.06
C PRO A 241 -15.86 5.39 20.55
N PRO A 242 -16.24 6.14 19.50
CA PRO A 242 -17.46 6.02 18.70
C PRO A 242 -17.29 5.28 17.35
N TYR A 243 -16.08 5.00 16.86
CA TYR A 243 -15.89 4.43 15.50
C TYR A 243 -14.66 3.51 15.32
N PHE A 244 -14.03 3.06 16.40
CA PHE A 244 -12.90 2.13 16.34
C PHE A 244 -13.23 0.90 17.17
N HIS A 245 -13.96 -0.05 16.58
CA HIS A 245 -13.92 -1.42 17.10
C HIS A 245 -12.45 -1.83 17.07
N TRP A 246 -11.89 -2.18 18.23
CA TRP A 246 -10.58 -2.80 18.24
C TRP A 246 -10.71 -4.04 17.36
N LYS A 247 -10.01 -4.05 16.24
CA LYS A 247 -10.09 -5.11 15.24
C LYS A 247 -9.27 -6.32 15.69
N CYS A 248 -9.43 -6.74 16.94
CA CYS A 248 -8.69 -7.86 17.51
C CYS A 248 -8.97 -9.19 16.77
N GLN A 249 -10.02 -9.25 15.96
CA GLN A 249 -10.41 -10.38 15.12
C GLN A 249 -10.10 -10.19 13.62
N ASP A 250 -9.46 -9.09 13.19
CA ASP A 250 -9.05 -8.90 11.79
C ASP A 250 -7.75 -9.66 11.51
N LEU A 251 -7.93 -10.91 11.10
CA LEU A 251 -6.90 -11.89 10.76
C LEU A 251 -5.85 -11.43 9.74
N GLY A 252 -6.21 -10.47 8.90
CA GLY A 252 -5.37 -10.05 7.78
C GLY A 252 -4.62 -8.75 8.03
N HIS A 253 -5.10 -7.93 8.97
CA HIS A 253 -4.73 -6.51 8.98
C HIS A 253 -4.83 -5.91 10.39
N VAL A 254 -3.70 -5.38 10.85
CA VAL A 254 -3.61 -4.39 11.92
C VAL A 254 -3.27 -3.06 11.28
#